data_AF-A0AA37ZC98-F1
#
_entry.id   AF-A0AA37ZC98-F1
#
_cell.length_a   1.000
_cell.length_b   1.000
_cell.length_c   1.000
_cell.angle_alpha   90.00
_cell.angle_beta   90.00
_cell.angle_gamma   90.00
#
_symmetry.space_group_name_H-M   'P 1'
#
loop_
_entity.id
_entity.type
_entity.pdbx_description
1 polymer ?
#
loop_
_entity_poly.entity_id
_entity_poly.type
_entity_poly.pdbx_seq_one_letter_code
_entity_poly.pdbx_strand_id
1 'polypeptide(L)' 'MCEAYSEAKTRIAELEAKLANPVLLPKTNGYWNEQEKAHEEAITLAKRQIRLAGFRCEGDE' A
#
# COMPACT_ATOMS: atom_id res chain seq x y z
N MET A 1 -37.09 21.75 16.03
CA MET A 1 -35.87 21.01 15.62
C MET A 1 -34.97 21.99 14.92
N CYS A 2 -33.80 22.31 15.48
CA CYS A 2 -32.90 23.32 14.92
C CYS A 2 -32.35 22.86 13.56
N GLU A 3 -32.32 23.77 12.59
CA GLU A 3 -31.87 23.56 11.21
C GLU A 3 -30.44 23.00 11.12
N ALA A 4 -29.57 23.43 12.04
CA ALA A 4 -28.22 22.89 12.21
C ALA A 4 -28.16 21.37 12.47
N TYR A 5 -29.18 20.80 13.13
CA TYR A 5 -29.23 19.35 13.38
C TYR A 5 -29.58 18.56 12.12
N SER A 6 -30.49 19.09 11.28
CA SER A 6 -30.81 18.47 9.98
C SER A 6 -29.64 18.55 9.00
N GLU A 7 -28.91 19.66 8.99
CA GLU A 7 -27.70 19.82 8.18
C GLU A 7 -26.58 18.89 8.62
N ALA A 8 -26.37 18.74 9.94
CA ALA A 8 -25.39 17.80 10.45
C ALA A 8 -25.74 16.35 10.07
N LYS A 9 -27.02 15.97 10.14
CA LYS A 9 -27.48 14.62 9.80
C LYS A 9 -27.30 14.29 8.32
N THR A 10 -27.61 15.24 7.43
CA THR A 10 -27.38 15.08 5.99
C THR A 10 -25.89 14.97 5.68
N ARG A 11 -25.06 15.81 6.31
CA ARG A 11 -23.60 15.76 6.13
C ARG A 11 -22.97 14.46 6.62
N ILE A 12 -23.43 13.91 7.74
CA ILE A 12 -22.97 12.63 8.26
C ILE A 12 -23.33 11.50 7.29
N ALA A 13 -24.58 11.45 6.80
CA ALA A 13 -25.00 10.41 5.85
C ALA A 13 -24.20 10.46 4.53
N GLU A 14 -23.88 11.67 4.04
CA GLU A 14 -23.00 11.85 2.88
C GLU A 14 -21.57 11.33 3.12
N LEU A 15 -21.03 11.55 4.32
CA LEU A 15 -19.70 11.10 4.69
C LEU A 15 -19.65 9.59 4.90
N GLU A 16 -20.68 9.01 5.51
CA GLU A 16 -20.84 7.56 5.66
C GLU A 16 -20.93 6.87 4.30
N ALA A 17 -21.68 7.44 3.34
CA ALA A 17 -21.75 6.93 1.97
C ALA A 17 -20.40 7.01 1.24
N LYS A 18 -19.59 8.04 1.49
CA LYS A 18 -18.23 8.17 0.96
C LYS A 18 -17.25 7.18 1.60
N LEU A 19 -17.42 6.87 2.87
CA LEU A 19 -16.58 5.92 3.61
C LEU A 19 -16.91 4.46 3.27
N ALA A 20 -18.17 4.16 2.97
CA ALA A 20 -18.66 2.82 2.67
C ALA A 20 -18.11 2.23 1.36
N ASN A 21 -17.58 3.08 0.45
CA ASN A 21 -16.92 2.62 -0.75
C ASN A 21 -15.40 2.50 -0.49
N PRO A 22 -14.86 1.28 -0.29
CA PRO A 22 -13.42 1.12 -0.11
C PRO A 22 -12.71 1.58 -1.39
N VAL A 23 -12.11 2.77 -1.33
CA VAL A 23 -11.23 3.25 -2.38
C VAL A 23 -9.99 2.38 -2.34
N LEU A 24 -9.85 1.50 -3.33
CA LEU A 24 -8.59 0.82 -3.63
C LEU A 24 -7.58 1.91 -4.00
N LEU A 25 -6.85 2.40 -3.01
CA LEU A 25 -5.74 3.31 -3.24
C LEU A 25 -4.72 2.57 -4.11
N PRO A 26 -4.33 3.12 -5.28
CA PRO A 26 -3.21 2.55 -6.03
C PRO A 26 -2.01 2.56 -5.10
N LYS A 27 -1.34 1.40 -4.92
CA LYS A 27 -0.28 1.09 -3.94
C LYS A 27 0.65 2.29 -3.64
N THR A 28 0.21 3.19 -2.77
CA THR A 28 0.92 4.43 -2.39
C THR A 28 1.23 4.45 -0.90
N ASN A 29 0.67 3.52 -0.13
CA ASN A 29 1.16 3.23 1.22
C ASN A 29 2.02 1.98 1.14
N GLY A 30 3.35 2.19 1.20
CA GLY A 30 4.41 1.19 1.11
C GLY A 30 4.44 0.14 2.23
N TYR A 31 3.30 -0.45 2.57
CA TYR A 31 3.25 -1.71 3.29
C TYR A 31 3.25 -2.82 2.25
N TRP A 32 4.43 -3.37 2.03
CA TRP A 32 4.55 -4.64 1.32
C TRP A 32 3.69 -5.66 2.05
N ASN A 33 2.90 -6.42 1.30
CA ASN A 33 2.28 -7.59 1.91
C ASN A 33 3.38 -8.59 2.31
N GLU A 34 3.10 -9.51 3.24
CA GLU A 34 4.12 -10.45 3.75
C GLU A 34 4.78 -11.28 2.63
N GLN A 35 4.03 -11.57 1.56
CA GLN A 35 4.50 -12.32 0.41
C GLN A 35 5.47 -11.50 -0.45
N GLU A 36 5.16 -10.23 -0.73
CA GLU A 36 5.99 -9.27 -1.45
C GLU A 36 7.29 -9.02 -0.69
N LYS A 37 7.22 -8.93 0.64
CA LYS A 37 8.41 -8.81 1.49
C LYS A 37 9.29 -10.06 1.43
N ALA A 38 8.70 -11.24 1.54
CA ALA A 38 9.45 -12.49 1.41
C ALA A 38 10.09 -12.63 0.02
N HIS A 39 9.39 -12.19 -1.04
CA HIS A 39 9.91 -12.20 -2.39
C HIS A 39 11.11 -11.26 -2.56
N GLU A 40 11.04 -10.02 -2.07
CA GLU A 40 12.17 -9.11 -2.17
C GLU A 40 13.37 -9.60 -1.34
N GLU A 41 13.12 -10.09 -0.12
CA GLU A 41 14.19 -10.64 0.73
C GLU A 41 14.90 -11.81 0.03
N ALA A 42 14.14 -12.69 -0.64
CA ALA A 42 14.69 -13.77 -1.44
C ALA A 42 15.52 -13.26 -2.64
N ILE A 43 15.04 -12.25 -3.36
CA ILE A 43 15.76 -11.63 -4.49
C ILE A 43 17.06 -10.98 -4.00
N THR A 44 17.01 -10.26 -2.88
CA THR A 44 18.16 -9.61 -2.26
C THR A 44 19.21 -10.63 -1.84
N LEU A 45 18.78 -11.73 -1.21
CA LEU A 45 19.67 -12.82 -0.83
C LEU A 45 20.32 -13.46 -2.06
N ALA A 46 19.55 -13.74 -3.12
CA ALA A 46 20.06 -14.30 -4.37
C ALA A 46 21.10 -13.38 -5.01
N LYS A 47 20.84 -12.08 -5.12
CA LYS A 47 21.81 -11.08 -5.62
C LYS A 47 23.11 -11.08 -4.82
N ARG A 48 23.02 -11.16 -3.48
CA ARG A 48 24.20 -11.26 -2.61
C ARG A 48 25.00 -12.54 -2.86
N GLN A 49 24.34 -13.68 -3.03
CA GLN A 49 25.00 -14.95 -3.31
C GLN A 49 25.71 -14.93 -4.67
N ILE A 50 25.06 -14.37 -5.71
CA ILE A 50 25.66 -14.19 -7.04
C ILE A 50 26.94 -13.34 -6.94
N ARG A 51 26.87 -12.22 -6.20
CA ARG A 51 28.03 -11.35 -5.96
C ARG A 51 29.16 -12.04 -5.20
N LEU A 52 28.85 -12.82 -4.16
CA LEU A 52 29.84 -13.61 -3.40
C LEU A 52 30.48 -14.71 -4.26
N ALA A 53 29.72 -15.29 -5.18
CA ALA A 53 30.22 -16.27 -6.14
C ALA A 53 31.06 -15.64 -7.27
N GLY A 54 31.28 -14.33 -7.25
CA GLY A 54 32.12 -13.62 -8.23
C GLY A 54 31.40 -13.27 -9.55
N PHE A 55 30.09 -13.48 -9.61
CA PHE A 55 29.27 -13.11 -10.76
C PHE A 55 28.66 -11.71 -10.55
N ARG A 56 28.50 -10.94 -11.64
CA ARG A 56 27.79 -9.66 -11.62
C ARG A 56 26.38 -9.86 -12.18
N CYS A 57 25.37 -9.32 -11.51
CA CYS A 57 24.02 -9.22 -12.07
C CYS A 57 23.98 -8.08 -13.09
N GLU A 58 23.33 -8.27 -14.23
CA GLU A 58 23.08 -7.19 -15.19
C GLU A 58 22.26 -6.07 -14.52
N GLY A 59 22.75 -4.82 -14.57
CA GLY A 59 22.11 -3.64 -13.99
C GLY A 59 22.67 -3.12 -12.65
N ASP A 60 23.83 -3.61 -12.18
CA ASP A 60 24.63 -2.94 -11.13
C ASP A 60 25.35 -1.69 -11.72
N GLU A 61 24.60 -0.62 -12.00
CA GLU A 61 25.14 0.75 -12.09
C GLU A 61 24.86 1.52 -10.79
#